data_AF-A0AAW9TNX0-F1
#
_entry.id   AF-A0AAW9TNX0-F1
#
_cell.length_a   1.000
_cell.length_b   1.000
_cell.length_c   1.000
_cell.angle_alpha   90.00
_cell.angle_beta   90.00
_cell.angle_gamma   90.00
#
_symmetry.space_group_name_H-M   'P 1'
#
loop_
_entity.id
_entity.type
_entity.pdbx_description
1 polymer ?
#
loop_
_entity_poly.entity_id
_entity_poly.type
_entity_poly.pdbx_seq_one_letter_code
_entity_poly.pdbx_strand_id
1 'polypeptide(L)'
;MTSCRDNRKCRDMSEKHLEPAKSIIGKIGIEKVAEVTGKHVSRVYRWMYPKEKGGTGGLIPQTDAPALLAYAKSKRIPLKAEEFFPARENAQ
;
A
#
# COMPACT_ATOMS: atom_id res chain seq x y z
N MET A 1 4.90 -26.96 -2.55
CA MET A 1 4.73 -25.63 -1.92
C MET A 1 5.35 -24.62 -2.88
N THR A 2 4.62 -23.84 -3.68
CA THR A 2 3.89 -22.62 -3.26
C THR A 2 2.59 -22.50 -4.07
N SER A 3 1.50 -23.04 -3.53
CA SER A 3 0.16 -22.78 -4.08
C SER A 3 -0.23 -21.35 -3.73
N CYS A 4 -0.31 -20.45 -4.70
CA CYS A 4 -1.03 -19.19 -4.54
C CYS A 4 -1.72 -18.87 -5.87
N ARG A 5 -2.97 -19.32 -5.93
CA ARG A 5 -4.00 -19.12 -6.95
C ARG A 5 -4.09 -17.64 -7.38
N ASP A 6 -3.54 -17.29 -8.54
CA ASP A 6 -3.97 -16.09 -9.26
C ASP A 6 -5.24 -16.41 -10.05
N ASN A 7 -6.36 -16.41 -9.32
CA ASN A 7 -7.70 -16.49 -9.91
C ASN A 7 -8.62 -15.53 -9.15
N ARG A 8 -8.81 -14.31 -9.69
CA ARG A 8 -10.12 -13.68 -9.90
C ARG A 8 -9.98 -12.23 -10.37
N LYS A 9 -10.37 -12.00 -11.63
CA LYS A 9 -11.12 -10.81 -12.06
C LYS A 9 -12.22 -10.50 -11.04
N CYS A 10 -12.25 -9.27 -10.53
CA CYS A 10 -13.41 -8.54 -9.95
C CYS A 10 -12.88 -7.11 -9.71
N ARG A 11 -13.02 -6.16 -10.64
CA ARG A 11 -14.25 -5.42 -10.97
C ARG A 11 -14.94 -4.87 -9.71
N ASP A 12 -14.43 -3.74 -9.22
CA ASP A 12 -15.21 -2.69 -8.56
C ASP A 12 -14.40 -1.38 -8.60
N MET A 13 -14.67 -0.55 -9.61
CA MET A 13 -14.09 0.77 -9.82
C MET A 13 -15.05 1.82 -9.25
N SER A 14 -15.29 1.80 -7.94
CA SER A 14 -15.87 2.94 -7.22
C SER A 14 -15.69 2.80 -5.71
N GLU A 15 -14.83 3.69 -5.20
CA GLU A 15 -15.08 4.45 -3.97
C GLU A 15 -14.92 3.73 -2.63
N LYS A 16 -13.66 3.63 -2.20
CA LYS A 16 -13.15 4.22 -0.94
C LYS A 16 -11.70 3.77 -0.78
N HIS A 17 -10.81 4.39 -1.55
CA HIS A 17 -9.38 4.23 -1.28
C HIS A 17 -9.09 4.86 0.08
N LEU A 18 -8.60 4.07 1.02
CA LEU A 18 -8.24 4.57 2.33
C LEU A 18 -6.85 5.22 2.28
N GLU A 19 -6.81 6.46 2.77
CA GLU A 19 -5.56 7.12 3.11
C GLU A 19 -4.97 6.47 4.36
N PRO A 20 -3.64 6.36 4.47
CA PRO A 20 -2.61 6.99 3.63
C PRO A 20 -2.07 6.18 2.44
N ALA A 21 -2.42 4.90 2.30
CA ALA A 21 -1.83 4.04 1.28
C ALA A 21 -2.03 4.59 -0.14
N LYS A 22 -3.19 5.18 -0.43
CA LYS A 22 -3.49 5.75 -1.75
C LYS A 22 -2.60 6.94 -2.11
N SER A 23 -2.39 7.90 -1.21
CA SER A 23 -1.48 9.03 -1.48
C SER A 23 -0.05 8.56 -1.74
N ILE A 24 0.45 7.61 -0.95
CA ILE A 24 1.80 7.06 -1.09
C ILE A 24 1.95 6.30 -2.42
N ILE A 25 1.00 5.40 -2.70
CA ILE A 25 0.99 4.62 -3.94
C ILE A 25 0.79 5.55 -5.15
N GLY A 26 0.03 6.64 -5.02
CA GLY A 26 -0.14 7.65 -6.07
C GLY A 26 1.13 8.42 -6.38
N LYS A 27 1.95 8.73 -5.36
CA LYS A 27 3.25 9.43 -5.53
C LYS A 27 4.32 8.55 -6.19
N ILE A 28 4.33 7.25 -5.89
CA ILE A 28 5.37 6.31 -6.37
C ILE A 28 4.93 5.57 -7.65
N GLY A 29 3.64 5.22 -7.74
CA GLY A 29 3.08 4.28 -8.71
C GLY A 29 3.00 2.85 -8.16
N ILE A 30 1.86 2.19 -8.36
CA ILE A 30 1.58 0.85 -7.80
C ILE A 30 2.54 -0.23 -8.30
N GLU A 31 2.94 -0.15 -9.57
CA GLU A 31 3.87 -1.10 -10.18
C GLU A 31 5.26 -0.97 -9.58
N LYS A 32 5.69 0.26 -9.29
CA LYS A 32 6.98 0.53 -8.65
C LYS A 32 6.98 0.12 -7.19
N VAL A 33 5.88 0.33 -6.47
CA VAL A 33 5.73 -0.19 -5.10
C VAL A 33 5.84 -1.72 -5.09
N ALA A 34 5.18 -2.40 -6.04
CA ALA A 34 5.26 -3.85 -6.18
C ALA A 34 6.69 -4.34 -6.49
N GLU A 35 7.37 -3.68 -7.43
CA GLU A 35 8.76 -3.96 -7.82
C GLU A 35 9.73 -3.78 -6.63
N VAL A 36 9.62 -2.67 -5.90
CA VAL A 36 10.48 -2.35 -4.75
C VAL A 36 10.26 -3.30 -3.57
N THR A 37 9.01 -3.69 -3.33
CA THR A 37 8.66 -4.58 -2.20
C THR A 37 8.79 -6.06 -2.55
N GLY A 38 9.00 -6.39 -3.82
CA GLY A 38 8.97 -7.77 -4.31
C GLY A 38 7.61 -8.45 -4.15
N LYS A 39 6.53 -7.67 -3.99
CA LYS A 39 5.16 -8.17 -3.80
C LYS A 39 4.35 -8.05 -5.08
N HIS A 40 3.40 -8.97 -5.26
CA HIS A 40 2.48 -8.90 -6.38
C HIS A 40 1.62 -7.63 -6.31
N VAL A 41 1.38 -6.97 -7.46
CA VAL A 41 0.57 -5.74 -7.58
C VAL A 41 -0.80 -5.88 -6.92
N SER A 42 -1.43 -7.05 -6.99
CA SER A 42 -2.72 -7.32 -6.34
C SER A 42 -2.66 -7.21 -4.81
N ARG A 43 -1.52 -7.52 -4.18
CA ARG A 43 -1.35 -7.36 -2.71
C ARG A 43 -1.19 -5.90 -2.33
N VAL A 44 -0.42 -5.15 -3.12
CA VAL A 44 -0.26 -3.70 -2.95
C VAL A 44 -1.61 -3.01 -3.12
N TYR A 45 -2.40 -3.44 -4.10
CA TYR A 45 -3.76 -2.92 -4.32
C TYR A 45 -4.67 -3.15 -3.10
N ARG A 46 -4.58 -4.34 -2.48
CA ARG A 46 -5.31 -4.68 -1.25
C ARG A 46 -4.93 -3.83 -0.04
N TRP A 47 -3.79 -3.14 -0.04
CA TRP A 47 -3.45 -2.24 1.07
C TRP A 47 -4.39 -1.03 1.15
N MET A 48 -4.95 -0.62 0.01
CA MET A 48 -5.91 0.49 -0.05
C MET A 48 -7.31 0.10 0.43
N TYR A 49 -7.57 -1.18 0.70
CA TYR A 49 -8.89 -1.66 1.11
C TYR A 49 -9.08 -1.58 2.64
N PRO A 50 -10.32 -1.37 3.10
CA PRO A 50 -10.67 -1.52 4.51
C PRO A 50 -10.41 -2.93 5.03
N LYS A 51 -10.13 -3.05 6.33
CA LYS A 51 -9.96 -4.34 7.00
C LYS A 51 -11.19 -5.23 6.87
N GLU A 52 -12.38 -4.64 6.83
CA GLU A 52 -13.66 -5.34 6.62
C GLU A 52 -13.72 -6.12 5.30
N LYS A 53 -13.05 -5.62 4.25
CA LYS A 53 -12.95 -6.30 2.95
C LYS A 53 -11.69 -7.19 2.85
N GLY A 54 -11.01 -7.46 3.97
CA GLY A 54 -9.75 -8.21 4.01
C GLY A 54 -8.52 -7.41 3.54
N GLY A 55 -8.60 -6.08 3.56
CA GLY A 55 -7.46 -5.18 3.34
C GLY A 55 -6.69 -4.89 4.62
N THR A 56 -5.68 -4.02 4.53
CA THR A 56 -4.92 -3.56 5.71
C THR A 56 -5.53 -2.33 6.39
N GLY A 57 -6.61 -1.78 5.83
CA GLY A 57 -7.25 -0.57 6.35
C GLY A 57 -6.59 0.71 5.85
N GLY A 58 -6.02 0.71 4.63
CA GLY A 58 -5.29 1.88 4.13
C GLY A 58 -3.87 2.00 4.64
N LEU A 59 -3.36 1.00 5.37
CA LEU A 59 -2.03 1.01 5.97
C LEU A 59 -1.06 0.14 5.18
N ILE A 60 0.10 0.70 4.87
CA ILE A 60 1.20 -0.07 4.28
C ILE A 60 1.91 -0.81 5.42
N PRO A 61 2.23 -2.11 5.27
CA PRO A 61 2.94 -2.85 6.31
C PRO A 61 4.29 -2.23 6.63
N GLN A 62 4.65 -2.21 7.93
CA GLN A 62 5.93 -1.68 8.40
C GLN A 62 7.14 -2.40 7.79
N THR A 63 7.00 -3.67 7.40
CA THR A 63 8.06 -4.42 6.72
C THR A 63 8.41 -3.82 5.35
N ASP A 64 7.44 -3.19 4.68
CA ASP A 64 7.59 -2.66 3.32
C ASP A 64 7.90 -1.15 3.32
N ALA A 65 7.47 -0.43 4.36
CA ALA A 65 7.72 1.00 4.53
C ALA A 65 9.20 1.42 4.34
N PRO A 66 10.22 0.76 4.95
CA PRO A 66 11.61 1.17 4.78
C PRO A 66 12.12 1.01 3.35
N ALA A 67 11.68 -0.03 2.62
CA ALA A 67 12.04 -0.23 1.22
C ALA A 67 11.48 0.91 0.33
N LEU A 68 10.24 1.32 0.60
CA LEU A 68 9.60 2.43 -0.11
C LEU A 68 10.23 3.78 0.22
N LEU A 69 10.63 4.00 1.47
CA LEU A 69 11.37 5.21 1.86
C LEU A 69 12.75 5.27 1.21
N ALA A 70 13.46 4.15 1.14
CA ALA A 70 14.75 4.07 0.44
C ALA A 70 14.59 4.38 -1.05
N TYR A 71 13.56 3.83 -1.69
CA TYR A 71 13.25 4.13 -3.09
C TYR A 71 12.88 5.60 -3.30
N ALA A 72 12.02 6.15 -2.45
CA ALA A 72 11.62 7.56 -2.52
C ALA A 72 12.82 8.49 -2.36
N LYS A 73 13.74 8.20 -1.44
CA LYS A 73 14.99 8.94 -1.26
C LYS A 73 15.87 8.89 -2.50
N SER A 74 16.04 7.71 -3.11
CA SER A 74 16.81 7.54 -4.35
C SER A 74 16.22 8.28 -5.54
N LYS A 75 14.89 8.38 -5.61
CA LYS A 75 14.17 9.08 -6.68
C LYS A 75 13.87 10.55 -6.37
N ARG A 76 14.32 11.06 -5.22
CA ARG A 76 13.99 12.42 -4.69
C ARG A 76 12.48 12.70 -4.68
N ILE A 77 11.67 11.69 -4.39
CA ILE A 77 10.23 11.86 -4.21
C ILE A 77 10.02 12.46 -2.82
N PRO A 78 9.24 13.56 -2.67
CA PRO A 78 8.92 14.15 -1.38
C PRO A 78 7.91 13.26 -0.63
N LEU A 79 8.42 12.14 -0.11
CA LEU A 79 7.68 11.17 0.67
C LEU A 79 8.22 11.17 2.10
N LYS A 80 7.35 11.44 3.06
CA LYS A 80 7.71 11.42 4.48
C LYS A 80 7.27 10.12 5.10
N ALA A 81 8.08 9.60 6.03
CA ALA A 81 7.72 8.42 6.82
C ALA A 81 6.42 8.65 7.61
N GLU A 82 6.15 9.90 8.01
CA GLU A 82 4.93 10.32 8.71
C GLU A 82 3.66 10.02 7.92
N GLU A 83 3.70 10.05 6.58
CA GLU A 83 2.52 9.68 5.79
C GLU A 83 2.18 8.19 5.92
N PHE A 84 3.15 7.31 6.22
CA PHE A 84 2.88 5.89 6.43
C PHE A 84 2.20 5.62 7.78
N PHE A 85 2.36 6.53 8.73
CA PHE A 85 1.86 6.44 10.09
C PHE A 85 0.85 7.56 10.32
N PRO A 86 -0.42 7.41 9.92
CA PRO A 86 -1.43 8.35 10.35
C PRO A 86 -1.42 8.25 11.87
N ALA A 87 -1.11 9.37 12.54
CA ALA A 87 -1.16 9.44 13.99
C ALA A 87 -2.52 8.85 14.39
N ARG A 88 -2.51 7.82 15.23
CA ARG A 88 -3.74 7.30 15.82
C ARG A 88 -4.32 8.41 16.67
N GLU A 89 -5.12 9.27 16.08
CA GLU A 89 -6.08 10.05 16.83
C GLU A 89 -7.14 9.03 17.27
N ASN A 90 -7.26 8.84 18.59
CA ASN A 90 -8.21 7.97 19.30
C ASN A 90 -7.75 6.51 19.53
N ALA A 91 -6.82 6.36 20.48
CA ALA A 91 -6.99 5.35 21.52
C ALA A 91 -7.23 6.10 22.84
N GLN A 92 -8.48 6.44 23.13
CA GLN A 92 -8.94 6.93 24.43
C GLN A 92 -10.07 6.01 24.89
#